data_AF-A0A937FA19-F1
#
_entry.id   AF-A0A937FA19-F1
#
_cell.length_a   1.000
_cell.length_b   1.000
_cell.length_c   1.000
_cell.angle_alpha   90.00
_cell.angle_beta   90.00
_cell.angle_gamma   90.00
#
_symmetry.space_group_name_H-M   'P 1'
#
loop_
_entity.id
_entity.type
_entity.pdbx_description
1 polymer ?
#
loop_
_entity_poly.entity_id
_entity_poly.type
_entity_poly.pdbx_seq_one_letter_code
_entity_poly.pdbx_strand_id
1 'polypeptide(L)'
;MCRFIDSIKSNKNERANKNIIKSGLQSFNKQDYDTEEREFICDYFYELSQIVNVDIKKDLNNWLYGNVINTMIKVMSAFKKPDNIIETLSQDCTVCNSKLETFILENQPDIPDTAYDIVKCKTCGEFNLIDKGPGIKRLKFGNYDWVEQLSKDEYNDEQAKTRLEQIKFFRK
;
A
#
# COMPACT_ATOMS: atom_id res chain seq x y z
N MET A 1 8.18 36.89 9.80
CA MET A 1 6.89 36.98 10.51
C MET A 1 6.03 38.17 10.07
N CYS A 2 6.52 39.42 10.05
CA CYS A 2 5.73 40.60 9.64
C CYS A 2 5.09 40.46 8.25
N ARG A 3 5.84 39.99 7.25
CA ARG A 3 5.34 39.78 5.87
C ARG A 3 4.16 38.79 5.75
N PHE A 4 4.04 37.83 6.67
CA PHE A 4 2.97 36.83 6.63
C PHE A 4 1.65 37.41 7.16
N ILE A 5 1.72 38.12 8.28
CA ILE A 5 0.59 38.85 8.88
C ILE A 5 0.08 39.92 7.90
N ASP A 6 0.97 40.65 7.23
CA ASP A 6 0.61 41.66 6.23
C ASP A 6 -0.08 41.05 5.01
N SER A 7 0.30 39.84 4.60
CA SER A 7 -0.32 39.10 3.49
C SER A 7 -1.75 38.66 3.80
N ILE A 8 -1.97 38.16 5.01
CA ILE A 8 -3.31 37.76 5.48
C ILE A 8 -4.22 38.99 5.59
N LYS A 9 -3.73 40.09 6.19
CA LYS A 9 -4.48 41.34 6.33
C LYS A 9 -4.83 42.00 5.00
N SER A 10 -4.03 41.78 3.96
CA SER A 10 -4.28 42.32 2.61
C SER A 10 -5.10 41.38 1.71
N ASN A 11 -5.66 40.30 2.26
CA ASN A 11 -6.50 39.30 1.58
C ASN A 11 -5.86 38.79 0.26
N LYS A 12 -4.55 38.57 0.28
CA LYS A 12 -3.84 38.07 -0.91
C LYS A 12 -4.29 36.66 -1.26
N ASN A 13 -4.25 36.33 -2.57
CA ASN A 13 -4.67 35.03 -3.06
C ASN A 13 -3.81 33.88 -2.48
N GLU A 14 -4.39 32.68 -2.49
CA GLU A 14 -3.80 31.43 -1.99
C GLU A 14 -2.35 31.21 -2.44
N ARG A 15 -2.04 31.54 -3.70
CA ARG A 15 -0.70 31.42 -4.28
C ARG A 15 0.33 32.31 -3.58
N ALA A 16 -0.03 33.53 -3.20
CA ALA A 16 0.86 34.44 -2.48
C ALA A 16 1.17 33.91 -1.08
N ASN A 17 0.15 33.41 -0.36
CA ASN A 17 0.31 32.85 0.98
C ASN A 17 1.19 31.59 0.95
N LYS A 18 0.96 30.69 -0.02
CA LYS A 18 1.80 29.51 -0.24
C LYS A 18 3.26 29.88 -0.52
N ASN A 19 3.51 30.88 -1.36
CA ASN A 19 4.87 31.33 -1.65
C ASN A 19 5.59 31.90 -0.40
N ILE A 20 4.88 32.66 0.43
CA ILE A 20 5.46 33.22 1.67
C ILE A 20 5.84 32.10 2.65
N ILE A 21 4.95 31.13 2.85
CA ILE A 21 5.21 29.98 3.72
C ILE A 21 6.39 29.17 3.19
N LYS A 22 6.43 28.90 1.88
CA LYS A 22 7.54 28.21 1.23
C LYS A 22 8.87 28.94 1.39
N SER A 23 8.90 30.25 1.14
CA SER A 23 10.12 31.06 1.33
C SER A 23 10.57 31.10 2.79
N GLY A 24 9.62 31.08 3.74
CA GLY A 24 9.92 30.92 5.16
C GLY A 24 10.61 29.59 5.45
N LEU A 25 10.05 28.48 4.97
CA LEU A 25 10.62 27.14 5.18
C LEU A 25 12.03 27.03 4.57
N GLN A 26 12.21 27.57 3.37
CA GLN A 26 13.51 27.56 2.66
C GLN A 26 14.57 28.45 3.33
N SER A 27 14.20 29.33 4.26
CA SER A 27 15.18 30.13 5.01
C SER A 27 15.89 29.32 6.09
N PHE A 28 15.34 28.16 6.48
CA PHE A 28 15.99 27.20 7.36
C PHE A 28 16.91 26.30 6.53
N ASN A 29 18.21 26.34 6.82
CA ASN A 29 19.15 25.36 6.29
C ASN A 29 18.99 24.06 7.06
N LYS A 30 18.42 23.03 6.43
CA LYS A 30 18.14 21.75 7.09
C LYS A 30 19.36 21.09 7.73
N GLN A 31 20.58 21.37 7.24
CA GLN A 31 21.81 20.76 7.77
C GLN A 31 22.14 21.23 9.18
N ASP A 32 21.55 22.33 9.64
CA ASP A 32 21.79 22.93 10.95
C ASP A 32 20.95 22.29 12.06
N TYR A 33 20.04 21.37 11.70
CA TYR A 33 19.05 20.78 12.59
C TYR A 33 19.16 19.26 12.60
N ASP A 34 18.88 18.62 13.73
CA ASP A 34 18.69 17.17 13.80
C ASP A 34 17.31 16.73 13.27
N THR A 35 16.99 15.43 13.37
CA THR A 35 15.72 14.91 12.87
C THR A 35 14.51 15.47 13.64
N GLU A 36 14.58 15.55 14.97
CA GLU A 36 13.46 16.00 15.82
C GLU A 36 13.19 17.50 15.60
N GLU A 37 14.25 18.30 15.52
CA GLU A 37 14.16 19.73 15.24
C GLU A 37 13.57 20.01 13.85
N ARG A 38 13.92 19.22 12.83
CA ARG A 38 13.35 19.35 11.49
C ARG A 38 11.87 18.99 11.46
N GLU A 39 11.47 17.93 12.16
CA GLU A 39 10.06 17.54 12.28
C GLU A 39 9.25 18.64 12.98
N PHE A 40 9.79 19.19 14.08
CA PHE A 40 9.17 20.32 14.78
C PHE A 40 8.99 21.56 13.87
N ILE A 41 10.01 21.91 13.06
CA ILE A 41 9.89 22.99 12.06
C ILE A 41 8.78 22.65 11.06
N CYS A 42 8.76 21.44 10.51
CA CYS A 42 7.75 21.03 9.53
C CYS A 42 6.32 21.09 10.10
N ASP A 43 6.11 20.68 11.34
CA ASP A 43 4.83 20.76 12.03
C ASP A 43 4.35 22.20 12.16
N TYR A 44 5.24 23.12 12.57
CA TYR A 44 4.90 24.53 12.69
C TYR A 44 4.50 25.15 11.32
N PHE A 45 5.23 24.81 10.26
CA PHE A 45 4.87 25.26 8.91
C PHE A 45 3.58 24.61 8.40
N TYR A 46 3.29 23.38 8.80
CA TYR A 46 2.02 22.72 8.50
C TYR A 46 0.85 23.43 9.19
N GLU A 47 0.95 23.76 10.47
CA GLU A 47 -0.05 24.55 11.20
C GLU A 47 -0.32 25.90 10.52
N LEU A 48 0.74 26.64 10.16
CA LEU A 48 0.62 27.90 9.42
C LEU A 48 -0.14 27.73 8.10
N SER A 49 0.06 26.60 7.42
CA SER A 49 -0.62 26.29 6.16
C SER A 49 -2.12 26.03 6.36
N GLN A 50 -2.51 25.39 7.47
CA GLN A 50 -3.91 25.15 7.81
C GLN A 50 -4.62 26.46 8.14
N ILE A 51 -3.97 27.37 8.86
CA ILE A 51 -4.54 28.68 9.21
C ILE A 51 -4.92 29.49 7.96
N VAL A 52 -4.13 29.41 6.89
CA VAL A 52 -4.38 30.15 5.64
C VAL A 52 -4.92 29.29 4.51
N ASN A 53 -5.34 28.05 4.83
CA ASN A 53 -5.93 27.08 3.91
C ASN A 53 -5.12 26.87 2.61
N VAL A 54 -3.82 26.61 2.73
CA VAL A 54 -2.94 26.29 1.59
C VAL A 54 -2.34 24.88 1.73
N ASP A 55 -2.24 24.14 0.64
CA ASP A 55 -1.54 22.85 0.65
C ASP A 55 -0.03 23.02 0.37
N ILE A 56 0.80 22.61 1.33
CA ILE A 56 2.26 22.60 1.24
C ILE A 56 2.89 21.22 1.53
N LYS A 57 2.11 20.14 1.61
CA LYS A 57 2.61 18.82 2.06
C LYS A 57 3.83 18.34 1.26
N LYS A 58 3.79 18.55 -0.06
CA LYS A 58 4.92 18.22 -0.95
C LYS A 58 6.16 19.06 -0.66
N ASP A 59 6.00 20.34 -0.35
CA ASP A 59 7.11 21.23 -0.04
C ASP A 59 7.77 20.84 1.31
N LEU A 60 6.96 20.46 2.31
CA LEU A 60 7.43 19.93 3.60
C LEU A 60 8.23 18.63 3.41
N ASN A 61 7.65 17.64 2.72
CA ASN A 61 8.31 16.36 2.45
C ASN A 61 9.64 16.53 1.71
N ASN A 62 9.67 17.44 0.72
CA ASN A 62 10.89 17.73 -0.02
C ASN A 62 11.96 18.42 0.84
N TRP A 63 11.57 19.31 1.76
CA TRP A 63 12.52 19.97 2.65
C TRP A 63 13.08 18.98 3.69
N LEU A 64 12.20 18.20 4.32
CA LEU A 64 12.53 17.23 5.37
C LEU A 64 13.41 16.09 4.83
N TYR A 65 12.98 15.43 3.75
CA TYR A 65 13.63 14.20 3.25
C TYR A 65 14.44 14.40 1.96
N GLY A 66 14.25 15.50 1.24
CA GLY A 66 14.88 15.71 -0.07
C GLY A 66 14.51 14.64 -1.10
N ASN A 67 15.43 14.39 -2.04
CA ASN A 67 15.31 13.31 -3.03
C ASN A 67 15.68 11.93 -2.45
N VAL A 68 16.05 11.84 -1.17
CA VAL A 68 16.65 10.62 -0.58
C VAL A 68 15.66 9.46 -0.57
N ILE A 69 14.38 9.71 -0.30
CA ILE A 69 13.34 8.67 -0.32
C ILE A 69 13.22 8.05 -1.72
N ASN A 70 13.17 8.88 -2.77
CA ASN A 70 13.06 8.39 -4.14
C ASN A 70 14.30 7.60 -4.58
N THR A 71 15.48 8.00 -4.12
CA THR A 71 16.73 7.28 -4.40
C THR A 71 16.80 5.97 -3.62
N MET A 72 16.46 5.95 -2.33
CA MET A 72 16.43 4.72 -1.52
C MET A 72 15.44 3.70 -2.08
N ILE A 73 14.22 4.11 -2.44
CA ILE A 73 13.21 3.21 -3.00
C ILE A 73 13.72 2.57 -4.31
N LYS A 74 14.31 3.38 -5.21
CA LYS A 74 14.87 2.88 -6.48
C LYS A 74 16.01 1.89 -6.24
N VAL A 75 16.92 2.21 -5.33
CA VAL A 75 18.06 1.35 -4.98
C VAL A 75 17.57 0.04 -4.35
N MET A 76 16.66 0.09 -3.37
CA MET A 76 16.05 -1.10 -2.78
C MET A 76 15.32 -1.96 -3.82
N SER A 77 14.61 -1.34 -4.77
CA SER A 77 13.93 -2.07 -5.85
C SER A 77 14.91 -2.73 -6.84
N ALA A 78 16.07 -2.12 -7.08
CA ALA A 78 17.12 -2.68 -7.94
C ALA A 78 17.87 -3.86 -7.27
N PHE A 79 17.87 -3.92 -5.94
CA PHE A 79 18.44 -5.03 -5.17
C PHE A 79 17.44 -6.16 -4.85
N LYS A 80 16.15 -6.02 -5.21
CA LYS A 80 15.21 -7.14 -5.12
C LYS A 80 15.62 -8.21 -6.14
N LYS A 81 16.13 -9.34 -5.67
CA LYS A 81 16.31 -10.53 -6.50
C LYS A 81 14.96 -10.88 -7.17
N PRO A 82 14.94 -11.28 -8.45
CA PRO A 82 13.73 -11.79 -9.06
C PRO A 82 13.21 -12.97 -8.23
N ASP A 83 11.90 -13.03 -8.04
CA ASP A 83 11.26 -14.12 -7.32
C ASP A 83 11.65 -15.45 -7.99
N ASN A 84 12.30 -16.35 -7.25
CA ASN A 84 12.57 -17.69 -7.73
C ASN A 84 11.33 -18.55 -7.49
N ILE A 85 10.55 -18.78 -8.54
CA ILE A 85 9.34 -19.62 -8.48
C ILE A 85 9.79 -21.07 -8.50
N ILE A 86 9.52 -21.79 -7.41
CA ILE A 86 9.87 -23.22 -7.28
C ILE A 86 8.76 -24.13 -7.80
N GLU A 87 7.51 -23.68 -7.72
CA GLU A 87 6.33 -24.44 -8.13
C GLU A 87 5.18 -23.47 -8.46
N THR A 88 4.31 -23.86 -9.39
CA THR A 88 3.09 -23.10 -9.72
C THR A 88 1.89 -24.02 -9.53
N LEU A 89 1.04 -23.69 -8.56
CA LEU A 89 -0.29 -24.30 -8.46
C LEU A 89 -1.21 -23.60 -9.44
N SER A 90 -1.96 -24.36 -10.24
CA SER A 90 -2.84 -23.82 -11.26
C SER A 90 -4.18 -24.55 -11.24
N GLN A 91 -5.26 -23.79 -11.23
CA GLN A 91 -6.62 -24.29 -11.39
C GLN A 91 -7.42 -23.42 -12.33
N ASP A 92 -8.46 -23.95 -12.95
CA ASP A 92 -9.29 -23.18 -13.88
C ASP A 92 -10.38 -22.40 -13.14
N CYS A 93 -10.55 -21.12 -13.51
CA CYS A 93 -11.71 -20.35 -13.07
C CYS A 93 -12.99 -21.06 -13.50
N THR A 94 -13.93 -21.25 -12.57
CA THR A 94 -15.16 -22.04 -12.80
C THR A 94 -16.10 -21.46 -13.86
N VAL A 95 -15.89 -20.22 -14.30
CA VAL A 95 -16.73 -19.54 -15.30
C VAL A 95 -15.98 -19.28 -16.61
N CYS A 96 -14.79 -18.67 -16.56
CA CYS A 96 -14.09 -18.25 -17.79
C CYS A 96 -12.92 -19.16 -18.18
N ASN A 97 -12.62 -20.19 -17.39
CA ASN A 97 -11.50 -21.12 -17.59
C ASN A 97 -10.12 -20.45 -17.65
N SER A 98 -9.97 -19.20 -17.18
CA SER A 98 -8.64 -18.60 -17.01
C SER A 98 -7.89 -19.35 -15.90
N LYS A 99 -6.60 -19.64 -16.13
CA LYS A 99 -5.72 -20.32 -15.17
C LYS A 99 -5.48 -19.45 -13.94
N LEU A 100 -6.05 -19.75 -12.79
CA LEU A 100 -5.81 -19.09 -11.50
C LEU A 100 -4.52 -19.62 -10.88
N GLU A 101 -3.44 -18.84 -11.00
CA GLU A 101 -2.09 -19.29 -10.64
C GLU A 101 -1.62 -18.81 -9.27
N THR A 102 -1.04 -19.72 -8.49
CA THR A 102 -0.34 -19.44 -7.24
C THR A 102 1.13 -19.84 -7.40
N PHE A 103 2.02 -18.87 -7.35
CA PHE A 103 3.47 -19.10 -7.46
C PHE A 103 4.05 -19.35 -6.08
N ILE A 104 4.56 -20.54 -5.84
CA ILE A 104 5.25 -20.92 -4.62
C ILE A 104 6.71 -20.47 -4.75
N LEU A 105 7.21 -19.75 -3.74
CA LEU A 105 8.56 -19.20 -3.68
C LEU A 105 9.45 -19.91 -2.65
N GLU A 106 8.84 -20.60 -1.69
CA GLU A 106 9.52 -21.34 -0.63
C GLU A 106 8.57 -22.37 -0.01
N ASN A 107 9.03 -23.62 0.09
CA ASN A 107 8.33 -24.71 0.76
C ASN A 107 8.99 -25.03 2.11
N GLN A 108 8.19 -25.43 3.08
CA GLN A 108 8.63 -25.92 4.39
C GLN A 108 7.70 -27.07 4.83
N PRO A 109 8.18 -28.33 4.88
CA PRO A 109 7.34 -29.52 5.10
C PRO A 109 6.49 -29.48 6.39
N ASP A 110 6.97 -28.81 7.43
CA ASP A 110 6.29 -28.78 8.74
C ASP A 110 5.09 -27.81 8.80
N ILE A 111 4.79 -27.10 7.70
CA ILE A 111 3.65 -26.19 7.65
C ILE A 111 2.38 -27.00 7.35
N PRO A 112 1.40 -27.04 8.27
CA PRO A 112 0.17 -27.79 8.07
C PRO A 112 -0.73 -27.14 7.03
N ASP A 113 -1.71 -27.91 6.56
CA ASP A 113 -2.76 -27.45 5.68
C ASP A 113 -3.89 -26.82 6.50
N THR A 114 -3.90 -25.49 6.60
CA THR A 114 -4.74 -24.79 7.59
C THR A 114 -5.97 -24.11 7.02
N ALA A 115 -6.08 -23.91 5.69
CA ALA A 115 -7.16 -23.07 5.18
C ALA A 115 -7.53 -23.28 3.71
N TYR A 116 -8.78 -22.97 3.40
CA TYR A 116 -9.26 -22.67 2.05
C TYR A 116 -9.22 -21.15 1.82
N ASP A 117 -8.96 -20.71 0.59
CA ASP A 117 -9.02 -19.29 0.22
C ASP A 117 -10.13 -19.03 -0.80
N ILE A 118 -10.95 -18.03 -0.54
CA ILE A 118 -11.85 -17.46 -1.55
C ILE A 118 -11.08 -16.36 -2.27
N VAL A 119 -11.08 -16.44 -3.60
CA VAL A 119 -10.37 -15.51 -4.49
C VAL A 119 -11.29 -14.98 -5.56
N LYS A 120 -10.97 -13.82 -6.12
CA LYS A 120 -11.66 -13.21 -7.25
C LYS A 120 -10.80 -13.29 -8.51
N CYS A 121 -11.31 -13.93 -9.56
CA CYS A 121 -10.66 -14.00 -10.85
C CYS A 121 -10.48 -12.58 -11.42
N LYS A 122 -9.25 -12.19 -11.81
CA LYS A 122 -9.01 -10.87 -12.42
C LYS A 122 -9.57 -10.76 -13.84
N THR A 123 -9.80 -11.88 -14.52
CA THR A 123 -10.27 -11.91 -15.91
C THR A 123 -11.79 -11.70 -16.01
N CYS A 124 -12.60 -12.40 -15.22
CA CYS A 124 -14.07 -12.29 -15.28
C CYS A 124 -14.72 -11.78 -14.00
N GLY A 125 -13.97 -11.58 -12.93
CA GLY A 125 -14.51 -11.16 -11.63
C GLY A 125 -15.19 -12.26 -10.82
N GLU A 126 -15.24 -13.50 -11.31
CA GLU A 126 -15.89 -14.62 -10.61
C GLU A 126 -15.12 -15.03 -9.35
N PHE A 127 -15.86 -15.34 -8.28
CA PHE A 127 -15.28 -15.88 -7.06
C PHE A 127 -15.02 -17.39 -7.18
N ASN A 128 -13.85 -17.83 -6.74
CA ASN A 128 -13.41 -19.22 -6.77
C ASN A 128 -12.87 -19.63 -5.39
N LEU A 129 -12.88 -20.93 -5.11
CA LEU A 129 -12.26 -21.51 -3.91
C LEU A 129 -10.91 -22.11 -4.30
N ILE A 130 -9.86 -21.81 -3.55
CA ILE A 130 -8.52 -22.38 -3.71
C ILE A 130 -8.18 -23.18 -2.46
N ASP A 131 -7.81 -24.44 -2.66
CA ASP A 131 -7.10 -25.24 -1.67
C ASP A 131 -5.64 -25.38 -2.12
N LYS A 132 -4.72 -24.82 -1.34
CA LYS A 132 -3.29 -24.83 -1.69
C LYS A 132 -2.54 -26.03 -1.10
N GLY A 133 -3.15 -26.72 -0.13
CA GLY A 133 -2.51 -27.79 0.61
C GLY A 133 -1.41 -27.32 1.58
N PRO A 134 -0.73 -28.28 2.24
CA PRO A 134 0.30 -28.02 3.24
C PRO A 134 1.64 -27.60 2.61
N GLY A 135 2.59 -27.22 3.46
CA GLY A 135 4.00 -27.15 3.10
C GLY A 135 4.44 -25.83 2.45
N ILE A 136 3.57 -24.83 2.36
CA ILE A 136 3.85 -23.56 1.67
C ILE A 136 4.21 -22.47 2.68
N LYS A 137 5.46 -22.00 2.63
CA LYS A 137 5.94 -20.92 3.51
C LYS A 137 5.79 -19.54 2.89
N ARG A 138 6.06 -19.43 1.59
CA ARG A 138 5.95 -18.17 0.86
C ARG A 138 5.40 -18.39 -0.52
N LEU A 139 4.43 -17.56 -0.89
CA LEU A 139 3.72 -17.61 -2.15
C LEU A 139 3.51 -16.21 -2.73
N LYS A 140 3.07 -16.16 -3.98
CA LYS A 140 2.65 -14.97 -4.70
C LYS A 140 1.43 -15.30 -5.55
N PHE A 141 0.41 -14.44 -5.49
CA PHE A 141 -0.80 -14.57 -6.29
C PHE A 141 -0.57 -14.08 -7.71
N GLY A 142 -1.02 -14.86 -8.69
CA GLY A 142 -0.99 -14.48 -10.09
C GLY A 142 -2.20 -13.64 -10.49
N ASN A 143 -3.03 -14.20 -11.35
CA ASN A 143 -4.17 -13.55 -11.99
C ASN A 143 -5.49 -13.65 -11.21
N TYR A 144 -5.42 -13.64 -9.89
CA TYR A 144 -6.57 -13.47 -9.00
C TYR A 144 -6.25 -12.52 -7.85
N ASP A 145 -7.29 -12.01 -7.21
CA ASP A 145 -7.22 -11.24 -5.97
C ASP A 145 -7.68 -12.12 -4.80
N TRP A 146 -6.95 -12.11 -3.69
CA TRP A 146 -7.39 -12.78 -2.46
C TRP A 146 -8.52 -12.00 -1.80
N VAL A 147 -9.57 -12.69 -1.34
CA VAL A 147 -10.79 -12.06 -0.81
C VAL A 147 -11.00 -12.44 0.66
N GLU A 148 -10.93 -13.73 0.97
CA GLU A 148 -11.22 -14.26 2.31
C GLU A 148 -10.49 -15.59 2.50
N GLN A 149 -10.10 -15.89 3.74
CA GLN A 149 -9.51 -17.18 4.12
C GLN A 149 -10.41 -17.87 5.14
N LEU A 150 -10.63 -19.17 4.96
CA LEU A 150 -11.48 -20.02 5.78
C LEU A 150 -10.62 -21.08 6.45
N SER A 151 -10.51 -21.03 7.77
CA SER A 151 -9.73 -22.00 8.54
C SER A 151 -10.34 -23.40 8.42
N LYS A 152 -9.50 -24.42 8.16
CA LYS A 152 -9.91 -25.83 8.12
C LYS A 152 -10.29 -26.37 9.50
N ASP A 153 -9.93 -25.68 10.57
CA ASP A 153 -10.40 -25.99 11.93
C ASP A 153 -11.89 -25.63 12.14
N GLU A 154 -12.41 -24.71 11.32
CA GLU A 154 -13.78 -24.18 11.42
C GLU A 154 -14.68 -24.59 10.25
N TYR A 155 -14.09 -24.80 9.07
CA TYR A 155 -14.79 -25.08 7.82
C TYR A 155 -14.28 -26.37 7.19
N ASN A 156 -15.20 -27.29 6.91
CA ASN A 156 -14.96 -28.36 5.96
C ASN A 156 -15.19 -27.88 4.49
N ASP A 157 -14.86 -28.73 3.51
CA ASP A 157 -15.00 -28.42 2.08
C ASP A 157 -16.43 -28.00 1.68
N GLU A 158 -17.47 -28.68 2.20
CA GLU A 158 -18.87 -28.35 1.89
C GLU A 158 -19.28 -26.99 2.47
N GLN A 159 -18.82 -26.68 3.68
CA GLN A 159 -19.05 -25.39 4.34
C GLN A 159 -18.30 -24.27 3.61
N ALA A 160 -17.08 -24.52 3.15
CA ALA A 160 -16.30 -23.57 2.35
C ALA A 160 -16.98 -23.26 1.01
N LYS A 161 -17.51 -24.28 0.32
CA LYS A 161 -18.32 -24.11 -0.90
C LYS A 161 -19.61 -23.34 -0.63
N THR A 162 -20.28 -23.62 0.49
CA THR A 162 -21.47 -22.86 0.91
C THR A 162 -21.13 -21.39 1.13
N ARG A 163 -20.00 -21.09 1.79
CA ARG A 163 -19.52 -19.72 2.00
C ARG A 163 -19.17 -19.01 0.70
N LEU A 164 -18.56 -19.72 -0.25
CA LEU A 164 -18.30 -19.21 -1.60
C LEU A 164 -19.60 -18.74 -2.28
N GLU A 165 -20.65 -19.58 -2.28
CA GLU A 165 -21.93 -19.23 -2.90
C GLU A 165 -22.61 -18.04 -2.20
N GLN A 166 -22.49 -17.92 -0.88
CA GLN A 166 -22.94 -16.73 -0.16
C GLN A 166 -22.23 -15.47 -0.67
N ILE A 167 -20.90 -15.50 -0.78
CA ILE A 167 -20.13 -14.36 -1.27
C ILE A 167 -20.53 -13.98 -2.70
N LYS A 168 -20.74 -14.96 -3.58
CA LYS A 168 -21.22 -14.73 -4.94
C LYS A 168 -22.59 -14.05 -4.98
N PHE A 169 -23.46 -14.33 -4.01
CA PHE A 169 -24.77 -13.68 -3.94
C PHE A 169 -24.71 -12.26 -3.38
N PHE A 170 -23.95 -12.04 -2.30
CA PHE A 170 -23.96 -10.77 -1.56
C PHE A 170 -22.97 -9.71 -2.05
N ARG A 171 -21.94 -10.08 -2.82
CA ARG A 171 -20.86 -9.16 -3.26
C ARG A 171 -20.77 -9.00 -4.79
N LYS A 172 -21.90 -9.11 -5.50
CA LYS A 172 -21.97 -8.76 -6.94
C LYS A 172 -21.70 -7.29 -7.19
#